data_AF-A0A942U956-F1
#
_entry.id   AF-A0A942U956-F1
#
_cell.length_a   1.000
_cell.length_b   1.000
_cell.length_c   1.000
_cell.angle_alpha   90.00
_cell.angle_beta   90.00
_cell.angle_gamma   90.00
#
_symmetry.space_group_name_H-M   'P 1'
#
loop_
_entity.id
_entity.type
_entity.pdbx_description
1 polymer ?
#
loop_
_entity_poly.entity_id
_entity_poly.type
_entity_poly.pdbx_seq_one_letter_code
_entity_poly.pdbx_strand_id
1 'polypeptide(L)'
;MTFNEVMALIMPSIIALLFYSKVTLKKVTFFDGLCNTVLFILITNCICYAFLIYLKKTVSFIYTDSFTLKYSIMATFIAIVIAIIYRFLELNFSIGLRVVTSRDEEE
;
A
#
# COMPACT_ATOMS: atom_id res chain seq x y z
N MET A 1 -16.61 -3.73 -15.90
CA MET A 1 -15.88 -4.06 -14.67
C MET A 1 -16.89 -4.61 -13.69
N THR A 2 -16.70 -5.83 -13.19
CA THR A 2 -17.63 -6.43 -12.23
C THR A 2 -17.36 -5.90 -10.83
N PHE A 3 -18.37 -5.89 -9.94
CA PHE A 3 -18.21 -5.46 -8.54
C PHE A 3 -17.04 -6.18 -7.84
N ASN A 4 -16.86 -7.46 -8.16
CA ASN A 4 -15.78 -8.31 -7.69
C ASN A 4 -14.39 -7.80 -8.07
N GLU A 5 -14.21 -7.36 -9.32
CA GLU A 5 -12.94 -6.78 -9.78
C GLU A 5 -12.58 -5.52 -8.99
N VAL A 6 -13.56 -4.63 -8.79
CA VAL A 6 -13.35 -3.37 -8.06
C VAL A 6 -13.03 -3.65 -6.59
N MET A 7 -13.76 -4.57 -5.96
CA MET A 7 -13.53 -4.94 -4.57
C MET A 7 -12.17 -5.60 -4.37
N ALA A 8 -11.79 -6.56 -5.23
CA ALA A 8 -10.47 -7.20 -5.19
C ALA A 8 -9.33 -6.18 -5.33
N LEU A 9 -9.53 -5.12 -6.11
CA LEU A 9 -8.51 -4.11 -6.37
C LEU A 9 -8.34 -3.13 -5.20
N ILE A 10 -9.45 -2.68 -4.61
CA ILE A 10 -9.48 -1.54 -3.69
C ILE A 10 -9.45 -1.98 -2.21
N MET A 11 -10.22 -3.00 -1.83
CA MET A 11 -10.38 -3.40 -0.41
C MET A 11 -9.05 -3.69 0.30
N PRO A 12 -8.11 -4.47 -0.29
CA PRO A 12 -6.82 -4.73 0.34
C PRO A 12 -6.05 -3.46 0.70
N SER A 13 -6.14 -2.45 -0.15
CA SER A 13 -5.42 -1.19 -0.02
C SER A 13 -6.04 -0.26 1.01
N ILE A 14 -7.38 -0.26 1.13
CA ILE A 14 -8.09 0.43 2.21
C ILE A 14 -7.69 -0.18 3.56
N ILE A 15 -7.65 -1.51 3.65
CA ILE A 15 -7.23 -2.21 4.88
C ILE A 15 -5.79 -1.84 5.25
N ALA A 16 -4.88 -1.82 4.27
CA ALA A 16 -3.49 -1.41 4.48
C ALA A 16 -3.35 0.05 4.91
N LEU A 17 -4.15 0.97 4.35
CA LEU A 17 -4.17 2.37 4.77
C LEU A 17 -4.65 2.52 6.22
N LEU A 18 -5.72 1.83 6.60
CA LEU A 18 -6.24 1.85 7.98
C LEU A 18 -5.20 1.30 8.97
N PHE A 19 -4.51 0.23 8.58
CA PHE A 19 -3.40 -0.32 9.36
C PHE A 19 -2.25 0.69 9.49
N TYR A 20 -1.83 1.29 8.38
CA TYR A 20 -0.77 2.30 8.35
C TYR A 20 -1.11 3.53 9.21
N SER A 21 -2.34 4.05 9.13
CA SER A 21 -2.80 5.16 9.96
C SER A 21 -2.76 4.83 11.44
N LYS A 22 -3.14 3.61 11.84
CA LYS A 22 -3.01 3.15 13.24
C LYS A 22 -1.57 3.08 13.71
N VAL A 23 -0.66 2.57 12.87
CA VAL A 23 0.76 2.37 13.22
C VAL A 23 1.51 3.71 13.30
N THR A 24 1.14 4.70 12.49
CA THR A 24 1.83 5.99 12.46
C THR A 24 1.36 6.97 13.52
N LEU A 25 0.19 6.76 14.13
CA LEU A 25 -0.49 7.70 15.06
C LEU A 25 -0.62 9.13 14.51
N LYS A 26 -0.37 9.34 13.21
CA LYS A 26 -0.48 10.64 12.55
C LYS A 26 -1.91 10.85 12.13
N LYS A 27 -2.41 12.08 12.32
CA LYS A 27 -3.60 12.54 11.59
C LYS A 27 -3.22 12.65 10.12
N VAL A 28 -3.53 11.60 9.36
CA VAL A 28 -3.35 11.60 7.91
C VAL A 28 -4.34 12.61 7.34
N THR A 29 -3.86 13.65 6.65
CA THR A 29 -4.76 14.58 5.94
C THR A 29 -5.48 13.84 4.81
N PHE A 30 -6.64 14.34 4.37
CA PHE A 30 -7.40 13.67 3.30
C PHE A 30 -6.56 13.45 2.04
N PHE A 31 -5.74 14.43 1.65
CA PHE A 31 -4.83 14.34 0.51
C PHE A 31 -3.73 13.30 0.72
N ASP A 32 -3.10 13.26 1.90
CA ASP A 32 -2.09 12.23 2.21
C ASP A 32 -2.70 10.83 2.21
N GLY A 33 -3.93 10.70 2.71
CA GLY A 33 -4.66 9.44 2.74
C GLY A 33 -4.96 8.94 1.34
N LEU A 34 -5.42 9.83 0.46
CA LEU A 34 -5.70 9.52 -0.94
C LEU A 34 -4.41 9.13 -1.69
N CYS A 35 -3.33 9.88 -1.51
CA CYS A 35 -2.04 9.59 -2.14
C CYS A 35 -1.50 8.21 -1.71
N ASN A 36 -1.47 7.93 -0.41
CA ASN A 36 -1.05 6.64 0.12
C ASN A 36 -1.97 5.49 -0.34
N THR A 37 -3.27 5.73 -0.45
CA THR A 37 -4.22 4.73 -0.95
C THR A 37 -3.93 4.36 -2.39
N VAL A 38 -3.76 5.36 -3.27
CA VAL A 38 -3.45 5.12 -4.69
C VAL A 38 -2.11 4.38 -4.83
N LEU A 39 -1.11 4.77 -4.04
CA LEU A 39 0.18 4.11 -4.02
C LEU A 39 0.08 2.65 -3.56
N PHE A 40 -0.65 2.37 -2.48
CA PHE A 40 -0.89 1.00 -2.02
C PHE A 40 -1.71 0.17 -3.02
N ILE A 41 -2.72 0.76 -3.67
CA ILE A 41 -3.46 0.09 -4.75
C ILE A 41 -2.50 -0.32 -5.86
N LEU A 42 -1.68 0.61 -6.33
CA LEU A 42 -0.80 0.37 -7.48
C LEU A 42 0.25 -0.70 -7.17
N ILE A 43 0.97 -0.58 -6.05
CA ILE A 43 2.04 -1.51 -5.68
C ILE A 43 1.47 -2.89 -5.37
N THR A 44 0.41 -2.97 -4.56
CA THR A 44 -0.20 -4.26 -4.18
C THR A 44 -0.69 -5.01 -5.40
N ASN A 45 -1.44 -4.35 -6.28
CA ASN A 45 -1.96 -4.99 -7.47
C ASN A 45 -0.83 -5.35 -8.46
N CYS A 46 0.17 -4.50 -8.63
CA CYS A 46 1.32 -4.81 -9.48
C CYS A 46 2.03 -6.10 -9.03
N ILE A 47 2.30 -6.24 -7.73
CA ILE A 47 2.93 -7.44 -7.17
C ILE A 47 2.00 -8.66 -7.30
N CYS A 48 0.72 -8.52 -6.98
CA CYS A 48 -0.23 -9.62 -7.04
C CYS A 48 -0.44 -10.12 -8.47
N TYR A 49 -0.55 -9.22 -9.45
CA TYR A 49 -0.65 -9.59 -10.86
C TYR A 49 0.65 -10.23 -11.37
N ALA A 50 1.81 -9.69 -11.01
CA ALA A 50 3.10 -10.32 -11.36
C ALA A 50 3.19 -11.75 -10.82
N PHE A 51 2.77 -11.96 -9.56
CA PHE A 51 2.74 -13.29 -8.93
C PHE A 51 1.77 -14.24 -9.65
N LEU A 52 0.56 -13.78 -9.98
CA LEU A 52 -0.42 -14.59 -10.69
C LEU A 52 0.01 -14.94 -12.12
N ILE A 53 0.56 -13.98 -12.86
CA ILE A 53 1.08 -14.20 -14.22
C ILE A 53 2.22 -15.21 -14.18
N TYR A 54 3.13 -15.09 -13.22
CA TYR A 54 4.24 -16.02 -13.06
C TYR A 54 3.76 -17.46 -12.77
N LEU A 55 2.80 -17.63 -11.86
CA LEU A 55 2.31 -18.94 -11.46
C LEU A 55 1.37 -19.61 -12.47
N LYS A 56 0.49 -18.83 -13.11
CA LYS A 56 -0.57 -19.35 -13.97
C LYS A 56 -0.28 -19.20 -15.46
N LYS A 57 0.73 -18.41 -15.84
CA LYS A 57 1.10 -18.10 -17.24
C LYS A 57 -0.09 -17.57 -18.06
N THR A 58 -1.06 -16.95 -17.40
CA THR A 58 -2.28 -16.37 -18.01
C THR A 58 -2.31 -14.86 -17.80
N VAL A 59 -2.66 -14.11 -18.85
CA VAL A 59 -2.74 -12.64 -18.82
C VAL A 59 -4.16 -12.15 -18.49
N SER A 60 -5.16 -13.02 -18.62
CA SER A 60 -6.57 -12.76 -18.35
C SER A 60 -7.03 -13.56 -17.14
N PHE A 61 -7.73 -12.89 -16.22
CA PHE A 61 -8.32 -13.50 -15.02
C PHE A 61 -9.83 -13.27 -15.01
N ILE A 62 -10.59 -14.34 -14.77
CA ILE A 62 -12.04 -14.26 -14.57
C ILE A 62 -12.30 -14.14 -13.07
N TYR A 63 -12.82 -12.99 -12.65
CA TYR A 63 -13.13 -12.68 -11.26
C TYR A 63 -14.44 -13.31 -10.78
N THR A 64 -14.42 -14.63 -10.63
CA THR A 64 -15.47 -15.37 -9.91
C THR A 64 -15.43 -15.03 -8.41
N ASP A 65 -16.53 -15.25 -7.68
CA ASP A 65 -16.60 -14.94 -6.24
C ASP A 65 -15.50 -15.64 -5.44
N SER A 66 -15.26 -16.93 -5.73
CA SER A 66 -14.21 -17.71 -5.06
C SER A 66 -12.80 -17.21 -5.35
N PHE A 67 -12.54 -16.78 -6.60
CA PHE A 67 -11.26 -16.20 -6.98
C PHE A 67 -11.04 -14.85 -6.28
N THR A 68 -12.05 -14.00 -6.33
CA THR A 68 -12.06 -12.66 -5.71
C THR A 68 -11.72 -12.73 -4.23
N LEU A 69 -12.33 -13.65 -3.49
CA LEU A 69 -12.08 -13.84 -2.07
C LEU A 69 -10.63 -14.29 -1.80
N LYS A 70 -10.13 -15.30 -2.52
CA LYS A 70 -8.76 -15.80 -2.36
C LYS A 70 -7.72 -14.75 -2.75
N TYR A 71 -7.96 -14.03 -3.84
CA TYR A 71 -7.10 -12.94 -4.28
C TYR A 71 -7.08 -11.81 -3.25
N SER A 72 -8.24 -11.42 -2.73
CA SER A 72 -8.35 -10.33 -1.76
C SER A 72 -7.57 -10.66 -0.48
N ILE A 73 -7.66 -11.88 0.03
CA ILE A 73 -6.88 -12.33 1.20
C ILE A 73 -5.37 -12.24 0.92
N MET A 74 -4.92 -12.76 -0.23
CA MET A 74 -3.52 -12.71 -0.64
C MET A 74 -3.03 -11.26 -0.78
N ALA A 75 -3.82 -10.44 -1.46
CA ALA A 75 -3.52 -9.02 -1.68
C ALA A 75 -3.49 -8.25 -0.36
N THR A 76 -4.38 -8.54 0.59
CA THR A 76 -4.37 -7.91 1.92
C THR A 76 -3.08 -8.24 2.67
N PHE A 77 -2.64 -9.50 2.63
CA PHE A 77 -1.37 -9.90 3.24
C PHE A 77 -0.19 -9.12 2.64
N ILE A 78 -0.12 -9.06 1.31
CA ILE A 78 0.92 -8.30 0.59
C ILE A 78 0.84 -6.80 0.93
N ALA A 79 -0.36 -6.23 0.97
CA ALA A 79 -0.58 -4.82 1.27
C ALA A 79 -0.13 -4.45 2.70
N ILE A 80 -0.34 -5.34 3.68
CA ILE A 80 0.15 -5.15 5.05
C ILE A 80 1.69 -5.16 5.07
N VAL A 81 2.32 -6.10 4.37
CA VAL A 81 3.80 -6.16 4.27
C VAL A 81 4.34 -4.87 3.64
N ILE A 82 3.72 -4.38 2.57
CA ILE A 82 4.08 -3.11 1.94
C ILE A 82 3.94 -1.95 2.93
N ALA A 83 2.83 -1.87 3.67
CA ALA A 83 2.61 -0.81 4.66
C ALA A 83 3.68 -0.80 5.77
N ILE A 84 4.12 -1.99 6.22
CA ILE A 84 5.22 -2.13 7.19
C ILE A 84 6.54 -1.63 6.59
N ILE A 85 6.89 -2.08 5.38
CA ILE A 85 8.12 -1.65 4.70
C ILE A 85 8.11 -0.14 4.47
N TYR A 86 6.98 0.41 4.01
CA TYR A 86 6.82 1.83 3.79
C TYR A 86 7.04 2.64 5.08
N ARG A 87 6.54 2.15 6.22
CA ARG A 87 6.81 2.77 7.53
C ARG A 87 8.29 2.71 7.90
N PHE A 88 8.96 1.58 7.66
CA PHE A 88 10.42 1.50 7.90
C PHE A 88 11.20 2.47 7.02
N LEU A 89 10.81 2.64 5.75
CA LEU A 89 11.42 3.61 4.85
C LEU A 89 11.20 5.04 5.34
N GLU A 90 9.98 5.40 5.74
CA GLU A 90 9.66 6.73 6.29
C GLU A 90 10.52 7.05 7.53
N LEU A 91 10.66 6.09 8.45
CA LEU A 91 11.47 6.24 9.66
C LEU A 91 12.96 6.40 9.33
N ASN A 92 13.50 5.61 8.39
CA ASN A 92 14.90 5.72 7.99
C ASN A 92 15.20 7.02 7.24
N PHE A 93 14.33 7.43 6.31
CA PHE A 93 14.49 8.72 5.61
C PHE A 93 14.40 9.91 6.57
N SER A 94 13.54 9.83 7.60
CA SER A 94 13.44 10.88 8.62
C SER A 94 14.71 11.03 9.47
N ILE A 95 15.53 10.00 9.60
CA ILE A 95 16.81 10.06 10.35
C ILE A 95 17.88 10.78 9.52
N GLY A 96 17.85 10.66 8.19
CA GLY A 96 18.81 11.32 7.28
C GLY A 96 18.55 12.82 7.04
N LEU A 97 17.34 13.31 7.31
CA LEU A 97 16.90 14.68 7.04
C LEU A 97 16.94 15.59 8.28
N ARG A 98 17.83 15.35 9.24
CA ARG A 98 18.14 16.34 10.28
C ARG A 98 19.07 17.40 9.67
N VAL A 99 18.50 18.28 8.85
CA VAL A 99 19.19 19.49 8.39
C VAL A 99 19.47 20.33 9.64
N VAL A 100 20.72 20.36 10.06
CA VAL A 100 21.20 21.33 11.04
C VAL A 100 21.08 22.68 10.33
N THR A 101 20.02 23.43 10.62
CA THR A 101 19.95 24.83 10.23
C THR A 101 21.02 25.55 11.05
N SER A 102 22.22 25.69 10.48
CA SER A 102 23.27 26.56 11.01
C SER A 102 22.81 28.01 10.82
N ARG A 103 21.99 28.47 11.75
CA ARG A 103 21.72 29.87 12.07
C ARG A 103 21.57 29.89 13.59
N ASP A 104 22.69 30.06 14.28
CA ASP A 104 22.81 30.60 15.65
C ASP A 104 24.31 30.62 16.04
N GLU A 105 25.17 31.09 15.14
CA GLU A 105 26.53 31.54 15.47
C GLU A 105 26.78 32.85 14.72
N GLU A 106 26.25 33.95 15.27
CA GLU A 106 26.71 35.33 15.09
C GLU A 106 25.91 36.21 16.07
N GLU A 107 26.13 36.01 17.37
CA GLU A 107 26.08 37.05 18.40
C GLU A 107 27.51 37.34 18.87
#